data_AF-A0A428RIX5-F1
#
_entry.id   AF-A0A428RIX5-F1
#
_cell.length_a   1.000
_cell.length_b   1.000
_cell.length_c   1.000
_cell.angle_alpha   90.00
_cell.angle_beta   90.00
_cell.angle_gamma   90.00
#
_symmetry.space_group_name_H-M   'P 1'
#
loop_
_entity.id
_entity.type
_entity.pdbx_description
1 polymer ?
#
loop_
_entity_poly.entity_id
_entity_poly.type
_entity_poly.pdbx_seq_one_letter_code
_entity_poly.pdbx_strand_id
1 'polypeptide(L)'
;MDHIENWRRRVLSREFSHFAEWAFGPRGIPSLDVIVFGDFSYGGRLFGNLMIGRNMDGTGNSRVIEEGEYEWNEVLDKYGTMMEACPEEELFDLV
;
A
#
# COMPACT_ATOMS: atom_id res chain seq x y z
N MET A 1 -19.68 -8.60 0.71
CA MET A 1 -18.95 -7.54 1.41
C MET A 1 -17.98 -8.11 2.44
N ASP A 2 -18.38 -9.08 3.28
CA ASP A 2 -17.49 -9.74 4.28
C ASP A 2 -16.19 -10.37 3.75
N HIS A 3 -16.18 -10.89 2.51
CA HIS A 3 -15.00 -11.59 2.00
C HIS A 3 -13.80 -10.66 1.74
N ILE A 4 -14.02 -9.40 1.35
CA ILE A 4 -12.94 -8.44 1.03
C ILE A 4 -12.29 -7.91 2.32
N GLU A 5 -13.10 -7.59 3.32
CA GLU A 5 -12.63 -7.09 4.62
C GLU A 5 -11.86 -8.18 5.39
N ASN A 6 -12.32 -9.43 5.30
CA ASN A 6 -11.65 -10.59 5.90
C ASN A 6 -10.37 -10.97 5.13
N TRP A 7 -10.27 -10.68 3.82
CA TRP A 7 -9.04 -10.84 3.06
C TRP A 7 -8.01 -9.77 3.42
N ARG A 8 -8.41 -8.50 3.51
CA ARG A 8 -7.52 -7.38 3.89
C ARG A 8 -6.90 -7.57 5.28
N ARG A 9 -7.67 -8.06 6.25
CA ARG A 9 -7.14 -8.46 7.58
C ARG A 9 -6.21 -9.67 7.55
N ARG A 10 -6.25 -10.51 6.50
CA ARG A 10 -5.38 -11.68 6.34
C ARG A 10 -4.10 -11.40 5.55
N VAL A 11 -4.09 -10.40 4.66
CA VAL A 11 -2.92 -10.01 3.85
C VAL A 11 -1.86 -9.31 4.69
N LEU A 12 -2.29 -8.49 5.65
CA LEU A 12 -1.39 -7.82 6.57
C LEU A 12 -0.92 -8.80 7.65
N SER A 13 0.10 -9.59 7.33
CA SER A 13 0.82 -10.34 8.36
C SER A 13 1.23 -9.38 9.49
N ARG A 14 1.41 -9.92 10.69
CA ARG A 14 1.83 -9.11 11.83
C ARG A 14 3.13 -8.38 11.53
N GLU A 15 4.02 -9.02 10.80
CA GLU A 15 5.31 -8.49 10.35
C GLU A 15 5.11 -7.29 9.42
N PHE A 16 4.21 -7.38 8.43
CA PHE A 16 3.96 -6.27 7.52
C PHE A 16 3.27 -5.10 8.24
N SER A 17 2.33 -5.40 9.14
CA SER A 17 1.70 -4.38 9.99
C SER A 17 2.74 -3.65 10.85
N HIS A 18 3.66 -4.39 11.48
CA HIS A 18 4.75 -3.80 12.25
C HIS A 18 5.68 -2.94 11.39
N PHE A 19 5.98 -3.39 10.16
CA PHE A 19 6.76 -2.61 9.21
C PHE A 19 6.07 -1.29 8.87
N ALA A 20 4.77 -1.30 8.54
CA ALA A 20 4.01 -0.10 8.23
C ALA A 20 3.96 0.87 9.42
N GLU A 21 3.70 0.35 10.63
CA GLU A 21 3.69 1.14 11.86
C GLU A 21 5.04 1.80 12.16
N TRP A 22 6.15 1.08 11.91
CA TRP A 22 7.49 1.66 12.02
C TRP A 22 7.75 2.71 10.94
N ALA A 23 7.45 2.40 9.68
CA ALA A 23 7.76 3.24 8.53
C ALA A 23 7.02 4.59 8.58
N PHE A 24 5.76 4.58 9.02
CA PHE A 24 4.97 5.78 9.25
C PHE A 24 5.07 6.33 10.68
N GLY A 25 5.87 5.70 11.55
CA GLY A 25 6.03 6.15 12.92
C GLY A 25 6.84 7.45 13.06
N PRO A 26 6.96 8.00 14.28
CA PRO A 26 7.67 9.25 14.54
C PRO A 26 9.17 9.21 14.20
N ARG A 27 9.75 8.00 14.16
CA ARG A 27 11.15 7.74 13.76
C ARG A 27 11.25 7.04 12.40
N GLY A 28 10.13 6.96 11.69
CA GLY A 28 10.04 6.36 10.36
C GLY A 28 10.55 7.31 9.29
N ILE A 29 10.09 7.11 8.06
CA ILE A 29 10.50 7.90 6.89
C ILE A 29 9.54 9.11 6.77
N PRO A 30 9.98 10.36 7.03
CA PRO A 30 9.07 11.50 7.03
C PRO A 30 8.49 11.81 5.65
N SER A 31 9.26 11.55 4.60
CA SER A 31 8.87 11.77 3.20
C SER A 31 8.11 10.59 2.58
N LEU A 32 7.82 9.54 3.34
CA LEU A 32 7.04 8.42 2.85
C LEU A 32 5.56 8.82 2.73
N ASP A 33 5.05 8.73 1.51
CA ASP A 33 3.67 9.09 1.14
C ASP A 33 2.74 7.89 1.34
N VAL A 34 3.00 6.80 0.63
CA VAL A 34 2.19 5.57 0.62
C VAL A 34 3.08 4.33 0.50
N ILE A 35 2.69 3.24 1.16
CA ILE A 35 3.20 1.89 0.89
C ILE A 35 2.17 1.19 0.01
N VAL A 36 2.61 0.64 -1.12
CA VAL A 36 1.75 -0.10 -2.05
C VAL A 36 2.20 -1.55 -2.13
N PHE A 37 1.24 -2.47 -2.18
CA PHE A 37 1.47 -3.90 -2.33
C PHE A 37 0.43 -4.49 -3.28
N GLY A 38 0.87 -5.37 -4.18
CA GLY A 38 0.02 -6.04 -5.14
C GLY A 38 0.43 -5.75 -6.59
N ASP A 39 -0.48 -6.05 -7.50
CA ASP A 39 -0.33 -5.87 -8.93
C ASP A 39 -1.24 -4.72 -9.39
N PHE A 40 -0.62 -3.57 -9.63
CA PHE A 40 -1.31 -2.39 -10.10
C PHE A 40 -1.45 -2.33 -11.63
N SER A 41 -0.99 -3.35 -12.37
CA SER A 41 -1.18 -3.39 -13.83
C SER A 41 -2.66 -3.27 -14.22
N TYR A 42 -2.90 -2.75 -15.42
CA TYR A 42 -4.24 -2.48 -15.94
C TYR A 42 -5.10 -1.59 -15.02
N GLY A 43 -4.49 -0.60 -14.36
CA GLY A 43 -5.18 0.31 -13.44
C GLY A 43 -5.58 -0.34 -12.12
N GLY A 44 -4.84 -1.34 -11.66
CA GLY A 44 -5.07 -2.01 -10.39
C GLY A 44 -6.36 -2.84 -10.32
N ARG A 45 -6.88 -3.28 -11.47
CA ARG A 45 -8.12 -4.08 -11.59
C ARG A 45 -7.99 -5.51 -11.07
N LEU A 46 -6.77 -5.95 -10.76
CA LEU A 46 -6.51 -7.26 -10.20
C LEU A 46 -6.75 -7.25 -8.68
N PHE A 47 -7.27 -8.36 -8.16
CA PHE A 47 -7.60 -8.47 -6.74
C PHE A 47 -6.34 -8.57 -5.88
N GLY A 48 -6.39 -8.02 -4.66
CA GLY A 48 -5.33 -8.15 -3.67
C GLY A 48 -4.43 -6.92 -3.53
N ASN A 49 -4.76 -5.82 -4.20
CA ASN A 49 -4.06 -4.55 -4.07
C ASN A 49 -4.32 -3.89 -2.72
N LEU A 50 -3.25 -3.33 -2.16
CA LEU A 50 -3.25 -2.67 -0.86
C LEU A 50 -2.46 -1.38 -0.93
N MET A 51 -3.03 -0.32 -0.38
CA MET A 51 -2.37 0.94 -0.14
C MET A 51 -2.45 1.26 1.35
N ILE A 52 -1.33 1.69 1.92
CA ILE A 52 -1.23 2.08 3.32
C ILE A 52 -0.65 3.48 3.38
N GLY A 53 -1.39 4.38 4.02
CA GLY A 53 -0.99 5.75 4.27
C GLY A 53 -0.66 5.98 5.74
N ARG A 54 -0.16 7.19 6.01
CA ARG A 54 0.04 7.66 7.38
C ARG A 54 -1.31 7.89 8.05
N ASN A 55 -1.42 7.44 9.30
CA ASN A 55 -2.57 7.75 10.13
C ASN A 55 -2.33 9.06 10.91
N MET A 56 -3.32 9.95 10.88
CA MET A 56 -3.29 11.25 11.55
C MET A 56 -4.22 11.31 12.77
N ASP A 57 -5.01 10.26 13.02
CA ASP A 57 -6.01 10.21 14.10
C ASP A 57 -5.43 9.87 15.49
N GLY A 58 -4.15 9.47 15.56
CA GLY A 58 -3.45 9.14 16.80
C GLY A 58 -3.72 7.74 17.37
N THR A 59 -4.50 6.90 16.70
CA THR A 59 -4.80 5.51 17.12
C THR A 59 -3.79 4.47 16.59
N GLY A 60 -2.87 4.92 15.74
CA GLY A 60 -1.76 4.17 15.15
C GLY A 60 -0.93 5.11 14.27
N ASN A 61 0.13 4.59 13.66
CA ASN A 61 0.96 5.38 12.75
C ASN A 61 0.56 5.18 11.28
N SER A 62 -0.08 4.06 10.97
CA SER A 62 -0.48 3.68 9.62
C SER A 62 -1.97 3.36 9.53
N ARG A 63 -2.55 3.50 8.33
CA ARG A 63 -3.93 3.11 8.03
C ARG A 63 -4.03 2.57 6.62
N VAL A 64 -4.96 1.64 6.41
CA VAL A 64 -5.32 1.17 5.07
C VAL A 64 -6.10 2.26 4.36
N ILE A 65 -5.73 2.56 3.12
CA ILE A 65 -6.50 3.41 2.23
C ILE A 65 -7.53 2.51 1.54
N GLU A 66 -8.81 2.85 1.72
CA GLU A 66 -9.89 2.04 1.17
C GLU A 66 -9.96 2.16 -0.35
N GLU A 67 -10.20 1.03 -1.02
CA GLU A 67 -10.21 0.99 -2.47
C GLU A 67 -11.49 1.65 -2.99
N GLY A 68 -11.35 2.48 -4.03
CA GLY A 68 -12.45 3.24 -4.60
C GLY A 68 -12.75 4.56 -3.89
N GLU A 69 -12.19 4.80 -2.70
CA GLU A 69 -12.28 6.10 -2.03
C GLU A 69 -11.44 7.16 -2.73
N TYR A 70 -11.70 8.43 -2.42
CA TYR A 70 -11.03 9.57 -3.07
C TYR A 70 -9.50 9.48 -3.02
N GLU A 71 -8.94 9.18 -1.85
CA GLU A 71 -7.50 9.08 -1.64
C GLU A 71 -6.85 7.94 -2.44
N TRP A 72 -7.54 6.81 -2.62
CA TRP A 72 -7.06 5.72 -3.47
C TRP A 72 -6.88 6.19 -4.91
N ASN A 73 -7.87 6.90 -5.43
CA ASN A 73 -7.81 7.45 -6.79
C ASN A 73 -6.74 8.54 -6.91
N GLU A 74 -6.53 9.36 -5.88
CA GLU A 74 -5.46 10.36 -5.85
C GLU A 74 -4.06 9.70 -5.92
N VAL A 75 -3.86 8.59 -5.21
CA VAL A 75 -2.61 7.81 -5.28
C VAL A 75 -2.42 7.20 -6.67
N LEU A 76 -3.47 6.65 -7.29
CA LEU A 76 -3.42 6.14 -8.66
C LEU A 76 -3.14 7.24 -9.68
N ASP A 77 -3.75 8.41 -9.54
CA ASP A 77 -3.52 9.54 -10.46
C ASP A 77 -2.07 10.05 -10.36
N LYS A 78 -1.52 10.05 -9.14
CA LYS A 78 -0.17 10.56 -8.89
C LYS A 78 0.94 9.58 -9.26
N TYR A 79 0.75 8.29 -8.96
CA TYR A 79 1.81 7.28 -9.05
C TYR A 79 1.46 6.11 -10.00
N GLY A 80 0.26 6.08 -10.57
CA GLY A 80 -0.27 4.94 -11.34
C GLY A 80 0.62 4.50 -12.48
N THR A 81 1.19 5.44 -13.25
CA THR A 81 2.13 5.10 -14.33
C THR A 81 3.34 4.32 -13.83
N MET A 82 3.87 4.64 -12.65
CA MET A 82 4.98 3.91 -12.05
C MET A 82 4.53 2.55 -11.51
N MET A 83 3.36 2.51 -10.85
CA MET A 83 2.84 1.27 -10.24
C MET A 83 2.39 0.24 -11.30
N GLU A 84 1.93 0.71 -12.45
CA GLU A 84 1.55 -0.11 -13.62
C GLU A 84 2.75 -0.59 -14.43
N ALA A 85 3.91 0.05 -14.30
CA ALA A 85 5.10 -0.33 -15.04
C ALA A 85 5.58 -1.70 -14.55
N CYS A 86 5.60 -2.67 -15.46
CA CYS A 86 6.36 -3.90 -15.23
C CYS A 86 7.83 -3.49 -15.06
N PRO A 87 8.54 -3.95 -14.01
CA PRO A 87 9.97 -3.71 -13.92
C PRO A 87 10.64 -4.32 -15.16
N GLU A 88 11.21 -3.47 -16.01
CA GLU A 88 11.91 -3.90 -17.24
C GLU A 88 13.21 -4.65 -16.93
N GLU A 89 13.75 -4.43 -15.73
CA GLU A 89 14.94 -5.11 -15.20
C GLU A 89 14.52 -6.06 -14.08
N GLU A 90 14.98 -7.31 -14.13
CA GLU A 90 14.80 -8.27 -13.05
C GLU A 90 15.42 -7.70 -11.77
N LEU A 91 14.57 -7.37 -10.79
CA LEU A 91 14.96 -6.75 -9.52
C LEU A 91 15.87 -7.64 -8.63
N PHE A 92 16.31 -8.80 -9.12
CA PHE A 92 16.99 -9.84 -8.35
C PHE A 92 18.30 -10.37 -8.96
N ASP A 93 18.96 -9.64 -9.85
CA ASP A 93 20.34 -9.97 -10.28
C ASP A 93 21.44 -9.45 -9.33
N LEU A 94 21.11 -9.23 -8.05
CA LEU A 94 22.09 -8.91 -7.00
C LEU A 94 21.80 -9.73 -5.74
N VAL A 95 22.22 -11.01 -5.75
CA VAL A 95 23.13 -11.65 -4.76
C VAL A 95 23.70 -12.94 -5.37
#